data_AF-A0A446ZNZ1-F1
#
_entry.id   AF-A0A446ZNZ1-F1
#
_cell.length_a   1.000
_cell.length_b   1.000
_cell.length_c   1.000
_cell.angle_alpha   90.00
_cell.angle_beta   90.00
_cell.angle_gamma   90.00
#
_symmetry.space_group_name_H-M   'P 1'
#
loop_
_entity.id
_entity.type
_entity.pdbx_description
1 polymer ?
#
loop_
_entity_poly.entity_id
_entity_poly.type
_entity_poly.pdbx_seq_one_letter_code
_entity_poly.pdbx_strand_id
1 'polypeptide(L)'
;MKKLILSCLCILSLSACNDETEEQGERLVGFSASQIAGNPMIEKKNYKIQDNKIYISYPDNHPLGYELSQHYFTDQGVTLDPIKTTDGTWYLLGSQVQFSDTALNYQPANLVKGDNLFLNQDLVKIDISGQPVTKYLGQWIYESLPLSQQGFFEDYYNALLQQNVANFPKGSTCWMINKTYSNKDYIGFSSDGTAPLYVDSNRTAPAMGTWQGISWSRDELLLAMKFTINDTEYSGQYHHQSGVDEYVPPYAGKYCDFVTENAADAMIKTWKGESLTQ
;
A
#
# COMPACT_ATOMS: atom_id res chain seq x y z
N MET A 1 -33.04 57.52 11.26
CA MET A 1 -32.56 56.86 10.02
C MET A 1 -31.05 57.03 9.93
N LYS A 2 -30.30 55.91 9.81
CA LYS A 2 -29.03 55.64 9.05
C LYS A 2 -28.11 56.86 8.78
N LYS A 3 -26.78 56.88 9.00
CA LYS A 3 -25.73 55.84 9.08
C LYS A 3 -24.46 56.46 9.72
N LEU A 4 -23.78 55.69 10.57
CA LEU A 4 -22.38 55.88 10.96
C LEU A 4 -21.46 55.31 9.87
N ILE A 5 -20.38 56.01 9.53
CA ILE A 5 -19.13 55.38 9.07
C ILE A 5 -17.98 56.16 9.74
N LEU A 6 -17.35 55.49 10.71
CA LEU A 6 -16.13 55.94 11.38
C LEU A 6 -14.98 55.14 10.76
N SER A 7 -14.08 55.85 10.07
CA SER A 7 -12.86 55.32 9.48
C SER A 7 -11.79 55.25 10.56
N CYS A 8 -11.35 54.05 10.95
CA CYS A 8 -10.15 53.86 11.75
C CYS A 8 -9.06 53.19 10.91
N LEU A 9 -7.92 53.88 10.85
CA LEU A 9 -6.64 53.38 10.36
C LEU A 9 -6.25 52.10 11.12
N CYS A 10 -5.85 51.06 10.39
CA CYS A 10 -4.95 50.05 10.90
C CYS A 10 -3.67 50.05 10.07
N ILE A 11 -2.58 50.16 10.82
CA ILE A 11 -1.19 50.26 10.42
C ILE A 11 -0.75 48.92 9.82
N LEU A 12 -0.15 48.98 8.63
CA LEU A 12 0.49 47.84 7.97
C LEU A 12 1.74 47.43 8.76
N SER A 13 1.62 46.40 9.61
CA SER A 13 2.76 45.60 10.02
C SER A 13 3.05 44.57 8.93
N LEU A 14 4.04 44.86 8.08
CA LEU A 14 4.68 43.85 7.25
C LEU A 14 5.48 42.90 8.16
N SER A 15 4.90 41.76 8.51
CA SER A 15 5.68 40.57 8.82
C SER A 15 5.95 39.86 7.49
N ALA A 16 7.19 39.96 7.03
CA ALA A 16 7.72 39.07 6.01
C ALA A 16 7.73 37.65 6.59
N CYS A 17 6.69 36.87 6.30
CA CYS A 17 6.78 35.42 6.34
C CYS A 17 7.27 35.00 4.96
N ASN A 18 8.43 34.34 4.92
CA ASN A 18 8.83 33.53 3.78
C ASN A 18 7.73 32.49 3.55
N ASP A 19 6.82 32.75 2.62
CA ASP A 19 6.04 31.71 1.98
C ASP A 19 6.96 31.00 0.99
N GLU A 20 7.84 30.13 1.51
CA GLU A 20 8.19 28.94 0.76
C GLU A 20 6.93 28.08 0.76
N THR A 21 6.09 28.28 -0.25
CA THR A 21 5.02 27.34 -0.56
C THR A 21 5.67 26.01 -0.93
N GLU A 22 5.92 25.16 0.08
CA GLU A 22 6.03 23.72 -0.13
C GLU A 22 4.76 23.32 -0.89
N GLU A 23 4.94 22.83 -2.11
CA GLU A 23 3.84 22.24 -2.87
C GLU A 23 3.15 21.20 -1.99
N GLN A 24 1.87 21.42 -1.70
CA GLN A 24 1.03 20.51 -0.92
C GLN A 24 0.85 19.20 -1.68
N GLY A 25 1.82 18.30 -1.53
CA GLY A 25 1.67 16.90 -1.92
C GLY A 25 0.70 16.19 -0.99
N GLU A 26 -0.07 15.25 -1.54
CA GLU A 26 -0.94 14.38 -0.75
C GLU A 26 -0.08 13.43 0.09
N ARG A 27 -0.43 13.31 1.38
CA ARG A 27 0.25 12.42 2.32
C ARG A 27 -0.72 11.36 2.79
N LEU A 28 -0.39 10.12 2.48
CA LEU A 28 -1.15 8.95 2.89
C LEU A 28 -0.28 8.08 3.79
N VAL A 29 -0.90 7.34 4.68
CA VAL A 29 -0.21 6.39 5.54
C VAL A 29 -0.75 5.00 5.26
N GLY A 30 0.15 4.05 5.02
CA GLY A 30 -0.18 2.63 5.02
C GLY A 30 0.57 1.91 6.13
N PHE A 31 0.43 0.60 6.18
CA PHE A 31 1.03 -0.21 7.23
C PHE A 31 1.59 -1.52 6.68
N SER A 32 2.65 -2.03 7.32
CA SER A 32 3.04 -3.43 7.23
C SER A 32 2.77 -4.12 8.55
N ALA A 33 2.33 -5.36 8.46
CA ALA A 33 2.38 -6.31 9.55
C ALA A 33 3.64 -7.16 9.40
N SER A 34 4.36 -7.37 10.50
CA SER A 34 5.53 -8.25 10.57
C SER A 34 5.58 -8.99 11.91
N GLN A 35 6.61 -9.81 12.13
CA GLN A 35 6.86 -10.43 13.41
C GLN A 35 8.32 -10.30 13.81
N ILE A 36 8.58 -9.97 15.08
CA ILE A 36 9.92 -10.04 15.68
C ILE A 36 9.87 -10.99 16.87
N ALA A 37 10.66 -12.07 16.78
CA ALA A 37 10.69 -13.14 17.78
C ALA A 37 9.30 -13.72 18.12
N GLY A 38 8.42 -13.82 17.12
CA GLY A 38 7.05 -14.34 17.27
C GLY A 38 6.03 -13.35 17.85
N ASN A 39 6.44 -12.11 18.13
CA ASN A 39 5.52 -11.05 18.52
C ASN A 39 5.06 -10.29 17.28
N PRO A 40 3.74 -10.08 17.09
CA PRO A 40 3.24 -9.30 15.98
C PRO A 40 3.71 -7.85 16.08
N MET A 41 4.04 -7.26 14.94
CA MET A 41 4.46 -5.87 14.82
C MET A 41 3.67 -5.18 13.71
N ILE A 42 3.39 -3.91 13.95
CA ILE A 42 2.74 -3.02 12.99
C ILE A 42 3.69 -1.86 12.75
N GLU A 43 4.02 -1.63 11.49
CA GLU A 43 4.96 -0.60 11.05
C GLU A 43 4.26 0.40 10.15
N LYS A 44 4.42 1.69 10.44
CA LYS A 44 3.86 2.80 9.68
C LYS A 44 4.70 3.01 8.41
N LYS A 45 4.08 2.94 7.24
CA LYS A 45 4.69 3.33 5.95
C LYS A 45 4.09 4.66 5.51
N ASN A 46 4.91 5.58 5.05
CA ASN A 46 4.41 6.87 4.58
C ASN A 46 4.46 6.90 3.07
N TYR A 47 3.38 7.42 2.48
CA TYR A 47 3.27 7.67 1.05
C TYR A 47 3.22 9.16 0.82
N LYS A 48 3.92 9.61 -0.21
CA LYS A 48 3.90 11.00 -0.67
C LYS A 48 3.59 11.03 -2.15
N ILE A 49 2.56 11.77 -2.54
CA ILE A 49 2.25 12.05 -3.94
C ILE A 49 2.65 13.49 -4.23
N GLN A 50 3.63 13.66 -5.10
CA GLN A 50 4.20 14.96 -5.47
C GLN A 50 4.73 14.89 -6.90
N ASP A 51 4.55 15.94 -7.70
CA ASP A 51 5.06 16.03 -9.08
C ASP A 51 4.65 14.86 -10.00
N ASN A 52 3.39 14.43 -9.91
CA ASN A 52 2.86 13.25 -10.60
C ASN A 52 3.65 11.96 -10.31
N LYS A 53 4.26 11.85 -9.13
CA LYS A 53 5.00 10.68 -8.66
C LYS A 53 4.49 10.25 -7.29
N ILE A 54 4.60 8.97 -7.02
CA ILE A 54 4.25 8.37 -5.73
C ILE A 54 5.51 7.78 -5.14
N TYR A 55 5.75 8.17 -3.90
CA TYR A 55 6.91 7.77 -3.13
C TYR A 55 6.46 7.03 -1.89
N ILE A 56 7.34 6.15 -1.41
CA ILE A 56 7.19 5.48 -0.12
C ILE A 56 8.42 5.70 0.75
N SER A 57 8.21 5.80 2.05
CA SER A 57 9.27 5.73 3.06
C SER A 57 8.88 4.80 4.19
N TYR A 58 9.89 4.16 4.75
CA TYR A 58 9.79 3.23 5.87
C TYR A 58 10.46 3.85 7.10
N PRO A 59 10.09 3.43 8.32
CA PRO A 59 10.80 3.84 9.52
C PRO A 59 12.25 3.32 9.49
N ASP A 60 13.16 4.09 10.10
CA ASP A 60 14.58 3.77 10.12
C ASP A 60 14.87 2.35 10.65
N ASN A 61 15.82 1.65 10.03
CA ASN A 61 16.39 0.33 10.39
C ASN A 61 15.70 -0.95 9.90
N HIS A 62 14.67 -0.89 9.05
CA HIS A 62 14.06 -2.11 8.48
C HIS A 62 14.35 -2.24 6.98
N PRO A 63 15.05 -3.30 6.50
CA PRO A 63 15.73 -3.22 5.21
C PRO A 63 14.81 -3.14 3.98
N LEU A 64 13.68 -3.83 3.89
CA LEU A 64 12.84 -3.81 2.69
C LEU A 64 11.40 -4.17 3.07
N GLY A 65 10.45 -3.26 2.86
CA GLY A 65 9.03 -3.62 2.89
C GLY A 65 8.59 -4.24 1.57
N TYR A 66 7.48 -4.97 1.62
CA TYR A 66 6.86 -5.67 0.48
C TYR A 66 6.81 -4.83 -0.81
N GLU A 67 6.48 -3.54 -0.73
CA GLU A 67 6.35 -2.66 -1.90
C GLU A 67 7.69 -2.38 -2.59
N LEU A 68 8.83 -2.42 -1.88
CA LEU A 68 10.16 -2.28 -2.48
C LEU A 68 10.69 -3.58 -3.06
N SER A 69 10.24 -4.71 -2.54
CA SER A 69 10.56 -6.02 -3.10
C SER A 69 9.62 -6.42 -4.23
N GLN A 70 8.50 -5.70 -4.43
CA GLN A 70 7.58 -5.89 -5.54
C GLN A 70 8.18 -5.46 -6.89
N HIS A 71 8.21 -6.40 -7.83
CA HIS A 71 8.66 -6.20 -9.21
C HIS A 71 7.58 -6.61 -10.22
N TYR A 72 7.76 -6.11 -11.44
CA TYR A 72 6.84 -6.30 -12.55
C TYR A 72 7.61 -6.85 -13.74
N PHE A 73 7.32 -8.10 -14.08
CA PHE A 73 7.86 -8.75 -15.28
C PHE A 73 6.81 -8.67 -16.40
N THR A 74 7.16 -8.04 -17.52
CA THR A 74 6.27 -7.84 -18.67
C THR A 74 6.89 -8.44 -19.95
N ASP A 75 6.21 -8.28 -21.09
CA ASP A 75 6.76 -8.57 -22.41
C ASP A 75 8.00 -7.74 -22.78
N GLN A 76 8.31 -6.68 -22.03
CA GLN A 76 9.53 -5.87 -22.18
C GLN A 76 10.67 -6.31 -21.24
N GLY A 77 10.43 -7.30 -20.38
CA GLY A 77 11.38 -7.80 -19.40
C GLY A 77 11.10 -7.26 -18.00
N VAL A 78 12.16 -7.15 -17.19
CA VAL A 78 12.06 -6.87 -15.76
C VAL A 78 13.28 -6.10 -15.27
N THR A 79 13.09 -5.26 -14.25
CA THR A 79 14.17 -4.67 -13.47
C THR A 79 13.99 -5.04 -12.00
N LEU A 80 15.10 -5.22 -11.26
CA LEU A 80 15.08 -5.68 -9.87
C LEU A 80 15.52 -4.60 -8.86
N ASP A 81 15.89 -3.41 -9.35
CA ASP A 81 16.45 -2.36 -8.53
C ASP A 81 15.38 -1.33 -8.16
N PRO A 82 15.07 -1.12 -6.87
CA PRO A 82 14.20 -0.03 -6.46
C PRO A 82 14.88 1.32 -6.74
N ILE A 83 14.09 2.34 -7.09
CA ILE A 83 14.59 3.68 -7.38
C ILE A 83 14.54 4.53 -6.12
N LYS A 84 15.71 4.96 -5.62
CA LYS A 84 15.82 5.78 -4.41
C LYS A 84 16.06 7.25 -4.72
N THR A 85 15.51 8.13 -3.89
CA THR A 85 15.86 9.57 -3.87
C THR A 85 17.29 9.78 -3.39
N THR A 86 17.88 10.94 -3.72
CA THR A 86 19.30 11.25 -3.45
C THR A 86 19.64 11.28 -1.97
N ASP A 87 18.73 11.75 -1.10
CA ASP A 87 18.91 11.75 0.36
C ASP A 87 18.72 10.36 0.98
N GLY A 88 18.15 9.43 0.22
CA GLY A 88 17.88 8.09 0.66
C GLY A 88 16.69 7.96 1.62
N THR A 89 15.83 8.98 1.74
CA THR A 89 14.65 8.93 2.62
C THR A 89 13.45 8.31 1.93
N TRP A 90 13.30 8.55 0.62
CA TRP A 90 12.15 8.10 -0.16
C TRP A 90 12.55 7.17 -1.29
N TYR A 91 11.67 6.22 -1.60
CA TYR A 91 11.75 5.38 -2.78
C TYR A 91 10.61 5.75 -3.74
N LEU A 92 10.93 5.83 -5.03
CA LEU A 92 9.95 6.09 -6.07
C LEU A 92 9.24 4.77 -6.41
N LEU A 93 7.93 4.72 -6.15
CA LEU A 93 7.09 3.58 -6.52
C LEU A 93 6.54 3.73 -7.94
N GLY A 94 6.20 4.95 -8.34
CA GLY A 94 5.57 5.18 -9.63
C GLY A 94 5.59 6.63 -10.09
N SER A 95 5.31 6.81 -11.37
CA SER A 95 5.20 8.09 -12.06
C SER A 95 3.85 8.18 -12.80
N GLN A 96 3.56 9.35 -13.38
CA GLN A 96 2.28 9.64 -14.02
C GLN A 96 1.09 9.39 -13.08
N VAL A 97 1.28 9.68 -11.80
CA VAL A 97 0.31 9.38 -10.75
C VAL A 97 -0.94 10.23 -10.91
N GLN A 98 -2.08 9.57 -10.81
CA GLN A 98 -3.39 10.19 -10.65
C GLN A 98 -4.03 9.63 -9.40
N PHE A 99 -4.23 10.49 -8.40
CA PHE A 99 -4.86 10.13 -7.16
C PHE A 99 -6.13 10.95 -6.94
N SER A 100 -7.17 10.28 -6.48
CA SER A 100 -8.43 10.85 -6.03
C SER A 100 -9.04 9.96 -4.96
N ASP A 101 -10.14 10.40 -4.36
CA ASP A 101 -10.86 9.61 -3.35
C ASP A 101 -11.36 8.25 -3.84
N THR A 102 -11.43 8.05 -5.16
CA THR A 102 -11.98 6.83 -5.77
C THR A 102 -10.97 6.08 -6.65
N ALA A 103 -9.75 6.59 -6.82
CA ALA A 103 -8.77 5.95 -7.69
C ALA A 103 -7.33 6.31 -7.34
N LEU A 104 -6.42 5.34 -7.47
CA LEU A 104 -4.98 5.53 -7.51
C LEU A 104 -4.43 4.83 -8.76
N ASN A 105 -3.93 5.61 -9.71
CA ASN A 105 -3.36 5.08 -10.94
C ASN A 105 -1.93 5.58 -11.11
N TYR A 106 -1.03 4.72 -11.57
CA TYR A 106 0.36 5.09 -11.79
C TYR A 106 1.07 4.10 -12.72
N GLN A 107 2.13 4.59 -13.36
CA GLN A 107 3.12 3.75 -14.02
C GLN A 107 4.20 3.35 -13.00
N PRO A 108 4.42 2.04 -12.73
CA PRO A 108 5.50 1.61 -11.84
C PRO A 108 6.86 2.15 -12.26
N ALA A 109 7.70 2.45 -11.27
CA ALA A 109 8.99 3.10 -11.51
C ALA A 109 10.10 2.11 -11.90
N ASN A 110 10.04 0.88 -11.41
CA ASN A 110 10.98 -0.22 -11.68
C ASN A 110 10.61 -1.00 -12.96
N LEU A 111 10.29 -0.29 -14.03
CA LEU A 111 10.04 -0.88 -15.34
C LEU A 111 11.26 -0.79 -16.25
N VAL A 112 11.33 -1.71 -17.21
CA VAL A 112 12.31 -1.62 -18.30
C VAL A 112 12.05 -0.33 -19.10
N LYS A 113 13.13 0.34 -19.52
CA LYS A 113 13.03 1.59 -20.27
C LYS A 113 12.18 1.41 -21.54
N GLY A 114 11.12 2.21 -21.66
CA GLY A 114 10.20 2.17 -22.80
C GLY A 114 8.98 1.29 -22.59
N ASP A 115 8.92 0.53 -21.48
CA ASP A 115 7.71 -0.15 -21.06
C ASP A 115 6.65 0.87 -20.61
N ASN A 116 5.39 0.50 -20.78
CA ASN A 116 4.21 1.32 -20.55
C ASN A 116 3.16 0.62 -19.66
N LEU A 117 3.55 -0.37 -18.85
CA LEU A 117 2.67 -0.93 -17.84
C LEU A 117 2.11 0.19 -16.95
N PHE A 118 0.80 0.21 -16.81
CA PHE A 118 0.05 1.17 -16.01
C PHE A 118 -0.87 0.40 -15.07
N LEU A 119 -0.73 0.65 -13.77
CA LEU A 119 -1.59 0.08 -12.75
C LEU A 119 -2.68 1.07 -12.40
N ASN A 120 -3.89 0.57 -12.27
CA ASN A 120 -5.05 1.35 -11.90
C ASN A 120 -5.72 0.66 -10.72
N GLN A 121 -6.07 1.42 -9.69
CA GLN A 121 -6.67 0.91 -8.48
C GLN A 121 -7.93 1.69 -8.20
N ASP A 122 -9.08 1.02 -8.18
CA ASP A 122 -10.33 1.61 -7.71
C ASP A 122 -10.31 1.63 -6.18
N LEU A 123 -10.55 2.81 -5.61
CA LEU A 123 -10.56 3.02 -4.16
C LEU A 123 -11.98 3.21 -3.63
N VAL A 124 -12.20 2.70 -2.42
CA VAL A 124 -13.39 2.98 -1.61
C VAL A 124 -12.95 3.81 -0.41
N LYS A 125 -13.32 5.09 -0.41
CA LYS A 125 -13.14 6.00 0.71
C LYS A 125 -14.21 5.80 1.77
N ILE A 126 -13.80 5.64 3.02
CA ILE A 126 -14.66 5.43 4.19
C ILE A 126 -14.29 6.46 5.26
N ASP A 127 -15.29 7.20 5.74
CA ASP A 127 -15.15 7.96 6.99
C ASP A 127 -15.20 7.00 8.18
N ILE A 128 -14.08 6.91 8.88
CA ILE A 128 -13.92 6.04 10.05
C ILE A 128 -13.96 6.82 11.36
N SER A 129 -14.23 8.12 11.31
CA SER A 129 -14.34 8.98 12.50
C SER A 129 -15.32 8.42 13.51
N GLY A 130 -14.90 8.33 14.77
CA GLY A 130 -15.74 7.81 15.87
C GLY A 130 -15.98 6.29 15.84
N GLN A 131 -15.53 5.56 14.81
CA GLN A 131 -15.60 4.11 14.78
C GLN A 131 -14.52 3.49 15.69
N PRO A 132 -14.75 2.28 16.24
CA PRO A 132 -13.73 1.54 16.99
C PRO A 132 -12.46 1.30 16.18
N VAL A 133 -11.30 1.59 16.75
CA VAL A 133 -10.00 1.37 16.10
C VAL A 133 -9.78 -0.11 15.80
N THR A 134 -10.16 -0.99 16.72
CA THR A 134 -10.00 -2.45 16.60
C THR A 134 -10.69 -3.05 15.38
N LYS A 135 -11.76 -2.42 14.87
CA LYS A 135 -12.47 -2.86 13.66
C LYS A 135 -11.63 -2.79 12.38
N TYR A 136 -10.57 -1.98 12.38
CA TYR A 136 -9.73 -1.76 11.21
C TYR A 136 -8.30 -2.30 11.39
N LEU A 137 -8.01 -2.96 12.52
CA LEU A 137 -6.73 -3.65 12.78
C LEU A 137 -6.74 -5.12 12.31
N GLY A 138 -7.90 -5.65 11.91
CA GLY A 138 -8.11 -7.08 11.66
C GLY A 138 -7.13 -7.70 10.65
N GLN A 139 -6.97 -7.10 9.48
CA GLN A 139 -6.04 -7.65 8.48
C GLN A 139 -4.59 -7.62 8.94
N TRP A 140 -4.13 -6.56 9.61
CA TRP A 140 -2.74 -6.52 10.09
C TRP A 140 -2.47 -7.56 11.15
N ILE A 141 -3.47 -7.84 11.98
CA ILE A 141 -3.41 -8.96 12.91
C ILE A 141 -3.31 -10.27 12.14
N TYR A 142 -4.18 -10.50 11.15
CA TYR A 142 -4.12 -11.70 10.32
C TYR A 142 -2.76 -11.90 9.65
N GLU A 143 -2.23 -10.84 9.03
CA GLU A 143 -0.94 -10.84 8.31
C GLU A 143 0.26 -11.00 9.26
N SER A 144 0.15 -10.51 10.50
CA SER A 144 1.19 -10.72 11.52
C SER A 144 1.08 -12.07 12.22
N LEU A 145 0.04 -12.89 11.98
CA LEU A 145 -0.05 -14.24 12.55
C LEU A 145 0.78 -15.23 11.72
N PRO A 146 1.49 -16.19 12.36
CA PRO A 146 2.05 -17.33 11.67
C PRO A 146 0.97 -18.08 10.87
N LEU A 147 1.31 -18.65 9.70
CA LEU A 147 0.38 -19.43 8.86
C LEU A 147 -0.38 -20.50 9.65
N SER A 148 0.28 -21.17 10.60
CA SER A 148 -0.32 -22.21 11.46
C SER A 148 -1.38 -21.67 12.44
N GLN A 149 -1.42 -20.35 12.66
CA GLN A 149 -2.34 -19.67 13.57
C GLN A 149 -3.43 -18.87 12.85
N GLN A 150 -3.29 -18.62 11.55
CA GLN A 150 -4.29 -17.90 10.75
C GLN A 150 -5.68 -18.55 10.79
N GLY A 151 -5.77 -19.87 10.97
CA GLY A 151 -7.05 -20.59 11.15
C GLY A 151 -7.84 -20.20 12.40
N PHE A 152 -7.20 -19.57 13.40
CA PHE A 152 -7.84 -19.07 14.63
C PHE A 152 -8.10 -17.56 14.60
N PHE A 153 -7.86 -16.90 13.45
CA PHE A 153 -7.93 -15.45 13.33
C PHE A 153 -9.30 -14.89 13.73
N GLU A 154 -10.40 -15.48 13.26
CA GLU A 154 -11.74 -14.93 13.53
C GLU A 154 -12.06 -14.97 15.04
N ASP A 155 -11.62 -15.99 15.77
CA ASP A 155 -11.80 -16.07 17.23
C ASP A 155 -10.99 -14.97 17.94
N TYR A 156 -9.73 -14.78 17.54
CA TYR A 156 -8.85 -13.73 18.08
C TYR A 156 -9.39 -12.32 17.76
N TYR A 157 -9.81 -12.11 16.52
CA TYR A 157 -10.37 -10.86 16.05
C TYR A 157 -11.68 -10.52 16.78
N ASN A 158 -12.59 -11.49 16.94
CA ASN A 158 -13.83 -11.28 17.70
C ASN A 158 -13.57 -10.96 19.17
N ALA A 159 -12.58 -11.60 19.80
CA ALA A 159 -12.19 -11.28 21.17
C ALA A 159 -11.64 -9.83 21.29
N LEU A 160 -10.86 -9.37 20.31
CA LEU A 160 -10.36 -7.99 20.25
C LEU A 160 -11.46 -6.96 20.03
N LEU A 161 -12.44 -7.25 19.17
CA LEU A 161 -13.59 -6.37 18.96
C LEU A 161 -14.36 -6.09 20.26
N GLN A 162 -14.42 -7.07 21.16
CA GLN A 162 -15.09 -6.93 22.46
C GLN A 162 -14.35 -6.03 23.45
N GLN A 163 -13.04 -5.83 23.29
CA GLN A 163 -12.24 -5.03 24.21
C GLN A 163 -12.35 -3.52 23.97
N ASN A 164 -13.01 -3.09 22.87
CA ASN A 164 -13.04 -1.72 22.33
C ASN A 164 -12.33 -0.66 23.20
N VAL A 165 -11.03 -0.48 22.93
CA VAL A 165 -10.15 0.32 23.77
C VAL A 165 -10.14 1.80 23.34
N ALA A 166 -10.53 2.09 22.09
CA ALA A 166 -10.36 3.40 21.47
C ALA A 166 -11.24 3.58 20.22
N ASN A 167 -11.65 4.82 19.97
CA ASN A 167 -12.32 5.23 18.73
C ASN A 167 -11.42 6.18 17.92
N PHE A 168 -11.60 6.20 16.60
CA PHE A 168 -10.88 7.12 15.72
C PHE A 168 -11.25 8.60 15.98
N PRO A 169 -10.26 9.52 15.94
CA PRO A 169 -10.53 10.95 16.04
C PRO A 169 -11.31 11.47 14.83
N LYS A 170 -11.92 12.65 14.97
CA LYS A 170 -12.65 13.30 13.87
C LYS A 170 -11.72 13.57 12.67
N GLY A 171 -12.24 13.36 11.47
CA GLY A 171 -11.49 13.54 10.22
C GLY A 171 -10.61 12.34 9.87
N SER A 172 -10.82 11.19 10.51
CA SER A 172 -10.10 9.96 10.18
C SER A 172 -10.72 9.33 8.94
N THR A 173 -9.92 9.10 7.91
CA THR A 173 -10.35 8.49 6.65
C THR A 173 -9.57 7.22 6.37
N CYS A 174 -10.25 6.24 5.79
CA CYS A 174 -9.71 4.99 5.28
C CYS A 174 -9.96 4.92 3.78
N TRP A 175 -8.98 4.48 3.01
CA TRP A 175 -9.14 4.09 1.61
C TRP A 175 -8.80 2.61 1.48
N MET A 176 -9.72 1.86 0.88
CA MET A 176 -9.52 0.45 0.54
C MET A 176 -9.41 0.30 -0.97
N ILE A 177 -8.46 -0.50 -1.44
CA ILE A 177 -8.37 -0.95 -2.82
C ILE A 177 -9.47 -1.98 -3.02
N ASN A 178 -10.46 -1.64 -3.84
CA ASN A 178 -11.57 -2.51 -4.19
C ASN A 178 -11.25 -3.39 -5.39
N LYS A 179 -10.49 -2.85 -6.34
CA LYS A 179 -10.10 -3.55 -7.56
C LYS A 179 -8.80 -2.95 -8.08
N THR A 180 -7.88 -3.77 -8.59
CA THR A 180 -6.75 -3.32 -9.39
C THR A 180 -7.02 -3.68 -10.87
N TYR A 181 -6.30 -3.09 -11.82
CA TYR A 181 -6.26 -3.56 -13.20
C TYR A 181 -5.09 -2.90 -13.91
N SER A 182 -4.64 -3.54 -14.98
CA SER A 182 -3.58 -3.04 -15.84
C SER A 182 -4.04 -2.84 -17.28
N ASN A 183 -3.26 -2.03 -18.01
CA ASN A 183 -3.41 -1.83 -19.45
C ASN A 183 -2.74 -2.94 -20.30
N LYS A 184 -2.03 -3.89 -19.67
CA LYS A 184 -1.37 -5.03 -20.31
C LYS A 184 -1.09 -6.14 -19.30
N ASP A 185 -0.82 -7.34 -19.81
CA ASP A 185 -0.46 -8.49 -19.01
C ASP A 185 0.92 -8.30 -18.35
N TYR A 186 1.06 -8.77 -17.11
CA TYR A 186 2.33 -8.77 -16.37
C TYR A 186 2.36 -9.87 -15.31
N ILE A 187 3.55 -10.12 -14.77
CA ILE A 187 3.77 -11.00 -13.62
C ILE A 187 4.24 -10.12 -12.46
N GLY A 188 3.48 -10.09 -11.38
CA GLY A 188 3.87 -9.46 -10.11
C GLY A 188 4.62 -10.47 -9.25
N PHE A 189 5.79 -10.11 -8.73
CA PHE A 189 6.55 -10.99 -7.84
C PHE A 189 7.39 -10.20 -6.84
N SER A 190 7.88 -10.88 -5.81
CA SER A 190 8.76 -10.29 -4.82
C SER A 190 10.19 -10.81 -4.97
N SER A 191 11.19 -9.93 -4.93
CA SER A 191 12.60 -10.32 -4.97
C SER A 191 13.13 -10.94 -3.68
N ASP A 192 12.45 -10.74 -2.55
CA ASP A 192 12.85 -11.28 -1.25
C ASP A 192 12.19 -12.64 -0.93
N GLY A 193 11.39 -13.18 -1.87
CA GLY A 193 10.67 -14.44 -1.71
C GLY A 193 9.42 -14.36 -0.81
N THR A 194 9.01 -13.16 -0.37
CA THR A 194 7.81 -12.92 0.46
C THR A 194 6.51 -12.74 -0.32
N ALA A 195 6.57 -12.79 -1.66
CA ALA A 195 5.37 -12.85 -2.49
C ALA A 195 4.47 -13.99 -2.00
N PRO A 196 3.13 -13.87 -2.09
CA PRO A 196 2.21 -14.92 -1.65
C PRO A 196 2.67 -16.26 -2.22
N LEU A 197 3.24 -17.08 -1.34
CA LEU A 197 3.74 -18.40 -1.65
C LEU A 197 2.52 -19.26 -1.98
N TYR A 198 2.16 -19.31 -3.27
CA TYR A 198 1.23 -20.32 -3.73
C TYR A 198 1.98 -21.65 -3.74
N VAL A 199 1.56 -22.48 -2.79
CA VAL A 199 2.08 -23.80 -2.46
C VAL A 199 2.02 -24.71 -3.69
N ASP A 200 3.08 -25.52 -3.87
CA ASP A 200 3.26 -26.47 -4.97
C ASP A 200 1.95 -27.17 -5.39
N SER A 201 1.55 -26.91 -6.63
CA SER A 201 0.48 -27.63 -7.31
C SER A 201 1.08 -28.78 -8.12
N ASN A 202 0.68 -30.00 -7.77
CA ASN A 202 1.10 -31.23 -8.45
C ASN A 202 0.22 -31.57 -9.68
N ARG A 203 -0.40 -30.60 -10.37
CA ARG A 203 -1.41 -30.93 -11.42
C ARG A 203 -1.38 -30.08 -12.69
N THR A 204 -1.52 -30.82 -13.80
CA THR A 204 -1.76 -30.42 -15.21
C THR A 204 -0.68 -29.55 -15.86
N ALA A 205 -0.43 -29.80 -17.15
CA ALA A 205 0.68 -29.18 -17.89
C ALA A 205 0.59 -27.64 -17.79
N PRO A 206 1.63 -26.96 -17.28
CA PRO A 206 1.58 -25.51 -17.11
C PRO A 206 1.43 -24.83 -18.47
N ALA A 207 0.69 -23.73 -18.54
CA ALA A 207 0.76 -22.86 -19.70
C ALA A 207 2.16 -22.24 -19.72
N MET A 208 2.88 -22.39 -20.83
CA MET A 208 4.27 -21.92 -20.94
C MET A 208 4.35 -20.80 -21.97
N GLY A 209 5.24 -19.86 -21.72
CA GLY A 209 5.51 -18.76 -22.63
C GLY A 209 6.92 -18.23 -22.48
N THR A 210 7.23 -17.22 -23.29
CA THR A 210 8.53 -16.56 -23.25
C THR A 210 8.32 -15.06 -23.42
N TRP A 211 8.87 -14.27 -22.51
CA TRP A 211 8.95 -12.82 -22.63
C TRP A 211 10.42 -12.41 -22.56
N GLN A 212 10.90 -11.64 -23.55
CA GLN A 212 12.31 -11.24 -23.68
C GLN A 212 13.33 -12.38 -23.45
N GLY A 213 13.04 -13.59 -23.92
CA GLY A 213 13.92 -14.75 -23.75
C GLY A 213 13.89 -15.41 -22.37
N ILE A 214 13.10 -14.91 -21.42
CA ILE A 214 12.83 -15.56 -20.13
C ILE A 214 11.61 -16.45 -20.31
N SER A 215 11.82 -17.75 -20.18
CA SER A 215 10.74 -18.73 -20.16
C SER A 215 10.00 -18.68 -18.83
N TRP A 216 8.68 -18.76 -18.91
CA TRP A 216 7.81 -18.79 -17.76
C TRP A 216 6.82 -19.93 -17.87
N SER A 217 6.39 -20.45 -16.72
CA SER A 217 5.35 -21.48 -16.62
C SER A 217 4.26 -21.05 -15.64
N ARG A 218 3.01 -21.17 -16.05
CA ARG A 218 1.80 -20.78 -15.32
C ARG A 218 0.99 -22.00 -14.93
N ASP A 219 0.62 -22.09 -13.65
CA ASP A 219 -0.51 -22.90 -13.22
C ASP A 219 -1.81 -22.16 -13.53
N GLU A 220 -2.64 -22.68 -14.44
CA GLU A 220 -3.87 -21.99 -14.86
C GLU A 220 -4.93 -21.87 -13.76
N LEU A 221 -4.92 -22.73 -12.75
CA LEU A 221 -5.92 -22.72 -11.69
C LEU A 221 -5.57 -21.72 -10.58
N LEU A 222 -4.28 -21.50 -10.35
CA LEU A 222 -3.76 -20.62 -9.29
C LEU A 222 -3.17 -19.31 -9.81
N LEU A 223 -3.04 -19.16 -11.13
CA LEU A 223 -2.32 -18.06 -11.78
C LEU A 223 -0.86 -17.92 -11.29
N ALA A 224 -0.35 -18.97 -10.65
CA ALA A 224 0.98 -19.01 -10.07
C ALA A 224 2.02 -19.20 -11.18
N MET A 225 3.09 -18.42 -11.10
CA MET A 225 4.14 -18.33 -12.10
C MET A 225 5.47 -18.81 -11.52
N LYS A 226 6.25 -19.56 -12.29
CA LYS A 226 7.68 -19.80 -12.05
C LYS A 226 8.49 -19.34 -13.26
N PHE A 227 9.63 -18.69 -13.01
CA PHE A 227 10.56 -18.22 -14.05
C PHE A 227 11.97 -18.05 -13.47
N THR A 228 12.97 -17.98 -14.34
CA THR A 228 14.38 -17.84 -13.94
C THR A 228 14.97 -16.56 -14.53
N ILE A 229 15.60 -15.74 -13.69
CA ILE A 229 16.39 -14.58 -14.11
C ILE A 229 17.79 -14.76 -13.53
N ASN A 230 18.83 -14.71 -14.36
CA ASN A 230 20.23 -14.82 -13.93
C ASN A 230 20.47 -16.00 -12.95
N ASP A 231 20.04 -17.20 -13.34
CA ASP A 231 20.13 -18.45 -12.56
C ASP A 231 19.38 -18.45 -11.20
N THR A 232 18.55 -17.44 -10.94
CA THR A 232 17.70 -17.36 -9.76
C THR A 232 16.26 -17.68 -10.13
N GLU A 233 15.65 -18.66 -9.46
CA GLU A 233 14.24 -19.00 -9.63
C GLU A 233 13.37 -18.02 -8.82
N TYR A 234 12.35 -17.48 -9.46
CA TYR A 234 11.34 -16.63 -8.84
C TYR A 234 9.96 -17.26 -9.00
N SER A 235 9.09 -16.98 -8.03
CA SER A 235 7.67 -17.23 -8.11
C SER A 235 6.90 -15.91 -8.11
N GLY A 236 5.78 -15.88 -8.83
CA GLY A 236 4.93 -14.69 -8.92
C GLY A 236 3.49 -15.02 -9.26
N GLN A 237 2.69 -13.99 -9.44
CA GLN A 237 1.30 -14.08 -9.88
C GLN A 237 1.15 -13.46 -11.26
N TYR A 238 0.45 -14.15 -12.15
CA TYR A 238 0.06 -13.62 -13.45
C TYR A 238 -1.15 -12.70 -13.31
N HIS A 239 -1.08 -11.53 -13.94
CA HIS A 239 -2.16 -10.56 -14.00
C HIS A 239 -2.53 -10.28 -15.46
N HIS A 240 -3.79 -10.55 -15.82
CA HIS A 240 -4.32 -10.27 -17.15
C HIS A 240 -4.76 -8.81 -17.27
N GLN A 241 -4.56 -8.22 -18.44
CA GLN A 241 -5.17 -6.96 -18.82
C GLN A 241 -6.68 -7.04 -18.59
N SER A 242 -7.31 -5.99 -18.06
CA SER A 242 -8.72 -5.91 -17.60
C SER A 242 -9.06 -6.41 -16.19
N GLY A 243 -8.10 -6.99 -15.46
CA GLY A 243 -8.25 -7.30 -14.02
C GLY A 243 -9.35 -8.34 -13.71
N VAL A 244 -9.65 -9.24 -14.65
CA VAL A 244 -10.66 -10.31 -14.51
C VAL A 244 -10.19 -11.41 -13.54
N ASP A 245 -8.88 -11.47 -13.32
CA ASP A 245 -8.18 -12.53 -12.58
C ASP A 245 -7.65 -12.04 -11.22
N GLU A 246 -8.08 -10.86 -10.77
CA GLU A 246 -7.45 -10.24 -9.63
C GLU A 246 -7.96 -10.71 -8.27
N TYR A 247 -6.99 -10.81 -7.36
CA TYR A 247 -7.16 -11.09 -5.96
C TYR A 247 -8.18 -10.13 -5.34
N VAL A 248 -9.35 -10.67 -5.00
CA VAL A 248 -10.25 -10.05 -4.03
C VAL A 248 -9.76 -10.51 -2.66
N PRO A 249 -9.23 -9.60 -1.81
CA PRO A 249 -8.79 -9.98 -0.49
C PRO A 249 -9.92 -10.68 0.26
N PRO A 250 -9.63 -11.79 0.98
CA PRO A 250 -10.64 -12.62 1.64
C PRO A 250 -11.41 -11.86 2.74
N TYR A 251 -11.05 -10.61 3.02
CA TYR A 251 -11.58 -9.77 4.10
C TYR A 251 -12.03 -8.39 3.63
N ALA A 252 -12.58 -8.28 2.41
CA ALA A 252 -13.19 -7.05 1.89
C ALA A 252 -14.06 -6.34 2.96
N GLY A 253 -13.70 -5.09 3.29
CA GLY A 253 -14.39 -4.27 4.30
C GLY A 253 -13.85 -4.36 5.74
N LYS A 254 -12.78 -5.13 6.01
CA LYS A 254 -12.15 -5.27 7.34
C LYS A 254 -10.76 -4.60 7.47
N TYR A 255 -10.33 -3.78 6.51
CA TYR A 255 -8.98 -3.19 6.51
C TYR A 255 -8.90 -1.86 5.74
N CYS A 256 -7.74 -1.21 5.77
CA CYS A 256 -7.43 0.01 5.02
C CYS A 256 -6.04 -0.13 4.38
N ASP A 257 -5.95 0.07 3.07
CA ASP A 257 -4.65 0.16 2.36
C ASP A 257 -3.97 1.49 2.68
N PHE A 258 -4.77 2.56 2.74
CA PHE A 258 -4.33 3.90 3.13
C PHE A 258 -5.24 4.48 4.20
N VAL A 259 -4.66 5.28 5.08
CA VAL A 259 -5.39 6.08 6.07
C VAL A 259 -4.77 7.48 6.19
N THR A 260 -5.54 8.39 6.78
CA THR A 260 -5.01 9.70 7.20
C THR A 260 -4.06 9.56 8.38
N GLU A 261 -3.15 10.53 8.56
CA GLU A 261 -2.12 10.48 9.62
C GLU A 261 -2.72 10.39 11.03
N ASN A 262 -3.79 11.11 11.33
CA ASN A 262 -4.49 11.04 12.62
C ASN A 262 -5.10 9.65 12.88
N ALA A 263 -5.58 8.96 11.85
CA ALA A 263 -6.10 7.60 11.95
C ALA A 263 -4.96 6.62 12.21
N ALA A 264 -3.84 6.80 11.50
CA ALA A 264 -2.65 6.00 11.69
C ALA A 264 -2.08 6.08 13.11
N ASP A 265 -1.99 7.29 13.67
CA ASP A 265 -1.51 7.50 15.03
C ASP A 265 -2.44 6.85 16.06
N ALA A 266 -3.77 6.91 15.84
CA ALA A 266 -4.73 6.24 16.70
C ALA A 266 -4.56 4.71 16.69
N MET A 267 -4.28 4.15 15.51
CA MET A 267 -4.04 2.71 15.33
C MET A 267 -2.76 2.26 16.04
N ILE A 268 -1.64 2.96 15.87
CA ILE A 268 -0.37 2.62 16.53
C ILE A 268 -0.48 2.74 18.06
N LYS A 269 -1.10 3.80 18.58
CA LYS A 269 -1.29 3.96 20.03
C LYS A 269 -2.15 2.82 20.59
N THR A 270 -3.26 2.51 19.92
CA THR A 270 -4.14 1.40 20.32
C THR A 270 -3.39 0.07 20.32
N TRP A 271 -2.59 -0.19 19.28
CA TRP A 271 -1.76 -1.41 19.17
C TRP A 271 -0.74 -1.54 20.32
N LYS A 272 -0.09 -0.43 20.69
CA LYS A 272 0.89 -0.39 21.81
C LYS A 272 0.24 -0.39 23.19
N GLY A 273 -1.10 -0.34 23.29
CA GLY A 273 -1.80 -0.19 24.56
C GLY A 273 -1.64 1.19 25.19
N GLU A 274 -1.29 2.22 24.41
CA GLU A 274 -1.16 3.60 24.84
C GLU A 274 -2.53 4.29 24.83
N SER A 275 -2.87 5.07 25.86
CA SER A 275 -4.15 5.78 25.90
C SER A 275 -4.20 6.92 24.88
N LEU A 276 -5.28 7.03 24.12
CA LEU A 276 -5.59 8.22 23.32
C LEU A 276 -6.01 9.35 24.26
N THR A 277 -5.07 10.17 24.75
CA THR A 277 -5.43 11.40 25.46
C THR A 277 -6.12 12.36 24.48
N GLN A 278 -7.37 12.70 24.80
CA GLN A 278 -8.23 13.66 24.08
C GLN A 278 -7.68 15.09 24.15
#